data_AF-A0A1I7L2F7-F1
#
_entry.id   AF-A0A1I7L2F7-F1
#
_cell.length_a   1.000
_cell.length_b   1.000
_cell.length_c   1.000
_cell.angle_alpha   90.00
_cell.angle_beta   90.00
_cell.angle_gamma   90.00
#
_symmetry.space_group_name_H-M   'P 1'
#
loop_
_entity.id
_entity.type
_entity.pdbx_description
1 polymer ?
#
loop_
_entity_poly.entity_id
_entity_poly.type
_entity_poly.pdbx_seq_one_letter_code
_entity_poly.pdbx_strand_id
1 'polypeptide(L)'
;MKQLADKLAQVMDQLDNVDQDAFMALMADALEPYPELGWELGPDPEDGDLMRLSLVVRDAPAFRDEAATTEAFPVEGEGWRIDLGVPPRDAEIYLEAQVGEGEDAAVLEIEGEQLGWQMRGADGVVDLVVGIPAGPLRRLGTEEREELADIFVMGELGEINLLDYVNSVSVEDIEALSEEWPSLTTLRRAFVARYPDCAYAEWMRWSREE
;
A
#
# COMPACT_ATOMS: atom_id res chain seq x y z
N MET A 1 -10.22 -2.48 20.28
CA MET A 1 -10.43 -3.30 19.05
C MET A 1 -11.85 -3.83 18.78
N LYS A 2 -12.41 -4.78 19.54
CA LYS A 2 -13.63 -5.52 19.15
C LYS A 2 -14.83 -4.64 18.75
N GLN A 3 -15.07 -3.54 19.47
CA GLN A 3 -16.16 -2.61 19.15
C GLN A 3 -15.98 -1.94 17.78
N LEU A 4 -14.74 -1.66 17.35
CA LEU A 4 -14.46 -1.14 16.02
C LEU A 4 -14.72 -2.20 14.96
N ALA A 5 -14.19 -3.41 15.16
CA ALA A 5 -14.42 -4.55 14.25
C ALA A 5 -15.93 -4.81 14.05
N ASP A 6 -16.71 -4.86 15.14
CA ASP A 6 -18.16 -5.04 15.10
C ASP A 6 -18.87 -3.89 14.37
N LYS A 7 -18.40 -2.64 14.54
CA LYS A 7 -18.94 -1.46 13.83
C LYS A 7 -18.63 -1.54 12.34
N LEU A 8 -17.38 -1.79 11.96
CA LEU A 8 -16.98 -1.87 10.56
C LEU A 8 -17.69 -3.02 9.84
N ALA A 9 -17.86 -4.17 10.49
CA ALA A 9 -18.69 -5.26 9.96
C ALA A 9 -20.12 -4.81 9.65
N GLN A 10 -20.76 -4.06 10.57
CA GLN A 10 -22.09 -3.52 10.33
C GLN A 10 -22.14 -2.52 9.17
N VAL A 11 -21.06 -1.76 8.96
CA VAL A 11 -20.96 -0.84 7.80
C VAL A 11 -20.80 -1.63 6.50
N MET A 12 -19.95 -2.66 6.49
CA MET A 12 -19.75 -3.52 5.32
C MET A 12 -21.00 -4.30 4.93
N ASP A 13 -21.79 -4.77 5.90
CA ASP A 13 -23.10 -5.41 5.64
C ASP A 13 -24.13 -4.46 4.98
N GLN A 14 -23.89 -3.14 5.04
CA GLN A 14 -24.75 -2.14 4.41
C GLN A 14 -24.27 -1.76 3.00
N LEU A 15 -23.11 -2.24 2.54
CA LEU A 15 -22.44 -1.75 1.33
C LEU A 15 -23.36 -1.69 0.10
N ASP A 16 -24.16 -2.74 -0.14
CA ASP A 16 -25.09 -2.82 -1.28
C ASP A 16 -26.42 -2.08 -1.07
N ASN A 17 -26.69 -1.60 0.15
CA ASN A 17 -27.97 -1.04 0.57
C ASN A 17 -27.95 0.48 0.76
N VAL A 18 -26.78 1.10 0.69
CA VAL A 18 -26.60 2.55 0.85
C VAL A 18 -25.91 3.15 -0.37
N ASP A 19 -26.10 4.45 -0.58
CA ASP A 19 -25.30 5.18 -1.56
C ASP A 19 -23.90 5.48 -1.02
N GLN A 20 -23.02 5.94 -1.91
CA GLN A 20 -21.62 6.20 -1.58
C GLN A 20 -21.48 7.26 -0.47
N ASP A 21 -22.25 8.34 -0.51
CA ASP A 21 -22.14 9.42 0.49
C ASP A 21 -22.56 8.91 1.89
N ALA A 22 -23.63 8.11 1.96
CA ALA A 22 -24.06 7.48 3.19
C ALA A 22 -23.04 6.45 3.70
N PHE A 23 -22.43 5.65 2.81
CA PHE A 23 -21.36 4.73 3.18
C PHE A 23 -20.15 5.46 3.77
N MET A 24 -19.70 6.53 3.09
CA MET A 24 -18.59 7.38 3.56
C MET A 24 -18.87 7.97 4.94
N ALA A 25 -20.11 8.40 5.21
CA ALA A 25 -20.51 8.93 6.51
C ALA A 25 -20.49 7.85 7.61
N LEU A 26 -20.95 6.62 7.31
CA LEU A 26 -20.90 5.49 8.23
C LEU A 26 -19.45 5.07 8.55
N MET A 27 -18.59 5.05 7.54
CA MET A 27 -17.16 4.80 7.71
C MET A 27 -16.50 5.87 8.60
N ALA A 28 -16.83 7.15 8.37
CA ALA A 28 -16.33 8.25 9.18
C ALA A 28 -16.79 8.15 10.66
N ASP A 29 -18.04 7.77 10.93
CA ASP A 29 -18.52 7.54 12.30
C ASP A 29 -17.85 6.32 12.97
N ALA A 30 -17.64 5.24 12.20
CA ALA A 30 -16.96 4.06 12.70
C ALA A 30 -15.51 4.35 13.10
N LEU A 31 -14.81 5.15 12.29
CA LEU A 31 -13.40 5.50 12.45
C LEU A 31 -13.15 6.79 13.26
N GLU A 32 -14.17 7.56 13.64
CA GLU A 32 -14.03 8.78 14.47
C GLU A 32 -13.13 8.59 15.71
N PRO A 33 -13.16 7.45 16.44
CA PRO A 33 -12.28 7.24 17.58
C PRO A 33 -10.80 6.99 17.23
N TYR A 34 -10.49 6.75 15.95
CA TYR A 34 -9.18 6.40 15.42
C TYR A 34 -8.84 7.28 14.19
N PRO A 35 -8.74 8.61 14.36
CA PRO A 35 -8.53 9.56 13.26
C PRO A 35 -7.20 9.36 12.51
N GLU A 36 -6.26 8.64 13.09
CA GLU A 36 -4.99 8.24 12.49
C GLU A 36 -5.10 7.09 11.49
N LEU A 37 -6.26 6.42 11.39
CA LEU A 37 -6.47 5.34 10.44
C LEU A 37 -6.97 5.87 9.09
N GLY A 38 -6.27 5.49 8.02
CA GLY A 38 -6.82 5.53 6.67
C GLY A 38 -7.62 4.27 6.36
N TRP A 39 -8.36 4.28 5.26
CA TRP A 39 -9.02 3.07 4.77
C TRP A 39 -9.19 3.10 3.26
N GLU A 40 -9.23 1.90 2.67
CA GLU A 40 -9.49 1.68 1.26
C GLU A 40 -10.47 0.55 1.06
N LEU A 41 -11.35 0.68 0.06
CA LEU A 41 -12.34 -0.31 -0.30
C LEU A 41 -12.26 -0.63 -1.80
N GLY A 42 -12.23 -1.92 -2.13
CA GLY A 42 -12.13 -2.39 -3.50
C GLY A 42 -12.36 -3.89 -3.62
N PRO A 43 -12.38 -4.43 -4.85
CA PRO A 43 -12.46 -5.86 -5.06
C PRO A 43 -11.19 -6.55 -4.56
N ASP A 44 -11.32 -7.74 -4.01
CA ASP A 44 -10.16 -8.52 -3.61
C ASP A 44 -9.26 -8.78 -4.83
N PRO A 45 -7.94 -8.62 -4.70
CA PRO A 45 -6.99 -8.86 -5.79
C PRO A 45 -7.02 -10.29 -6.35
N GLU A 46 -7.41 -11.27 -5.54
CA GLU A 46 -7.49 -12.69 -5.93
C GLU A 46 -8.92 -13.11 -6.27
N ASP A 47 -9.89 -12.57 -5.53
CA ASP A 47 -11.31 -12.85 -5.75
C ASP A 47 -12.08 -11.56 -6.11
N GLY A 48 -12.19 -11.29 -7.40
CA GLY A 48 -12.91 -10.10 -7.88
C GLY A 48 -14.39 -10.02 -7.46
N ASP A 49 -14.98 -11.11 -6.95
CA ASP A 49 -16.35 -11.15 -6.41
C ASP A 49 -16.39 -10.84 -4.90
N LEU A 50 -15.24 -10.79 -4.21
CA LEU A 50 -15.10 -10.43 -2.80
C LEU A 50 -14.76 -8.94 -2.67
N MET A 51 -15.45 -8.20 -1.81
CA MET A 51 -15.09 -6.82 -1.47
C MET A 51 -14.16 -6.75 -0.26
N ARG A 52 -12.97 -6.17 -0.41
CA ARG A 52 -11.99 -6.00 0.68
C ARG A 52 -11.96 -4.55 1.17
N LEU A 53 -12.07 -4.38 2.48
CA LEU A 53 -11.79 -3.14 3.21
C LEU A 53 -10.43 -3.26 3.89
N SER A 54 -9.46 -2.44 3.51
CA SER A 54 -8.15 -2.36 4.15
C SER A 54 -8.11 -1.17 5.10
N LEU A 55 -7.71 -1.38 6.36
CA LEU A 55 -7.36 -0.29 7.27
C LEU A 55 -5.87 0.03 7.14
N VAL A 56 -5.57 1.29 6.84
CA VAL A 56 -4.20 1.81 6.75
C VAL A 56 -3.76 2.22 8.15
N VAL A 57 -2.87 1.43 8.75
CA VAL A 57 -2.45 1.56 10.16
C VAL A 57 -1.10 2.25 10.35
N ARG A 58 -0.52 2.83 9.28
CA ARG A 58 0.83 3.44 9.28
C ARG A 58 1.00 4.46 10.41
N ASP A 59 0.08 5.40 10.50
CA ASP A 59 0.16 6.51 11.46
C ASP A 59 -0.40 6.11 12.84
N ALA A 60 -0.68 4.81 13.04
CA ALA A 60 -1.35 4.22 14.19
C ALA A 60 -0.60 3.01 14.79
N PRO A 61 0.70 3.11 15.14
CA PRO A 61 1.48 1.97 15.62
C PRO A 61 0.90 1.32 16.88
N ALA A 62 0.32 2.12 17.79
CA ALA A 62 -0.34 1.60 19.00
C ALA A 62 -1.59 0.76 18.65
N PHE A 63 -2.35 1.18 17.64
CA PHE A 63 -3.50 0.44 17.14
C PHE A 63 -3.07 -0.88 16.51
N ARG A 64 -2.02 -0.85 15.67
CA ARG A 64 -1.44 -2.06 15.06
C ARG A 64 -1.03 -3.07 16.13
N ASP A 65 -0.31 -2.63 17.16
CA ASP A 65 0.15 -3.52 18.24
C ASP A 65 -1.03 -4.10 19.05
N GLU A 66 -2.08 -3.30 19.31
CA GLU A 66 -3.32 -3.78 19.95
C GLU A 66 -4.06 -4.80 19.06
N ALA A 67 -4.13 -4.54 17.76
CA ALA A 67 -4.78 -5.43 16.81
C ALA A 67 -4.08 -6.79 16.69
N ALA A 68 -2.74 -6.78 16.60
CA ALA A 68 -1.93 -8.00 16.57
C ALA A 68 -2.10 -8.85 17.83
N THR A 69 -2.28 -8.21 19.00
CA THR A 69 -2.45 -8.91 20.28
C THR A 69 -3.85 -9.47 20.48
N THR A 70 -4.87 -8.81 19.90
CA THR A 70 -6.28 -9.15 20.14
C THR A 70 -6.87 -10.10 19.10
N GLU A 71 -6.14 -10.38 18.02
CA GLU A 71 -6.61 -11.21 16.89
C GLU A 71 -7.99 -10.75 16.39
N ALA A 72 -8.25 -9.43 16.47
CA ALA A 72 -9.55 -8.85 16.12
C ALA A 72 -9.77 -8.74 14.61
N PHE A 73 -8.71 -8.92 13.82
CA PHE A 73 -8.70 -8.93 12.36
C PHE A 73 -7.95 -10.18 11.87
N PRO A 74 -8.30 -10.72 10.68
CA PRO A 74 -9.32 -10.23 9.76
C PRO A 74 -10.77 -10.44 10.26
N VAL A 75 -11.70 -9.66 9.71
CA VAL A 75 -13.15 -9.84 9.94
C VAL A 75 -13.80 -10.15 8.60
N GLU A 76 -14.66 -11.17 8.55
CA GLU A 76 -15.26 -11.67 7.31
C GLU A 76 -16.79 -11.67 7.41
N GLY A 77 -17.45 -11.36 6.29
CA GLY A 77 -18.89 -11.44 6.11
C GLY A 77 -19.27 -12.02 4.74
N GLU A 78 -20.55 -11.95 4.38
CA GLU A 78 -21.01 -12.46 3.08
C GLU A 78 -20.56 -11.51 1.96
N GLY A 79 -19.60 -11.96 1.14
CA GLY A 79 -19.11 -11.18 0.00
C GLY A 79 -18.13 -10.05 0.37
N TRP A 80 -17.66 -9.98 1.62
CA TRP A 80 -16.67 -8.98 2.01
C TRP A 80 -15.71 -9.44 3.12
N ARG A 81 -14.55 -8.77 3.20
CA ARG A 81 -13.52 -8.99 4.23
C ARG A 81 -12.87 -7.66 4.66
N ILE A 82 -12.46 -7.57 5.92
CA ILE A 82 -11.73 -6.44 6.50
C ILE A 82 -10.37 -6.91 7.00
N ASP A 83 -9.30 -6.27 6.51
CA ASP A 83 -7.91 -6.55 6.88
C ASP A 83 -7.18 -5.28 7.33
N LEU A 84 -5.98 -5.48 7.88
CA LEU A 84 -5.06 -4.40 8.25
C LEU A 84 -3.90 -4.39 7.26
N GLY A 85 -3.75 -3.31 6.50
CA GLY A 85 -2.67 -3.18 5.53
C GLY A 85 -2.60 -4.37 4.58
N VAL A 86 -3.74 -4.68 3.94
CA VAL A 86 -3.77 -5.51 2.72
C VAL A 86 -4.60 -4.76 1.68
N PRO A 87 -3.99 -4.23 0.60
CA PRO A 87 -4.70 -3.35 -0.31
C PRO A 87 -5.80 -4.10 -1.06
N PRO A 88 -6.96 -3.47 -1.30
CA PRO A 88 -8.05 -4.10 -2.01
C PRO A 88 -7.90 -3.94 -3.54
N ARG A 89 -6.68 -4.01 -4.09
CA ARG A 89 -6.35 -4.10 -5.52
C ARG A 89 -4.94 -4.63 -5.77
N ASP A 90 -4.76 -5.43 -6.83
CA ASP A 90 -3.48 -5.61 -7.55
C ASP A 90 -3.41 -4.59 -8.71
N ALA A 91 -3.75 -3.33 -8.42
CA ALA A 91 -3.77 -2.30 -9.44
C ALA A 91 -2.35 -1.77 -9.69
N GLU A 92 -2.06 -1.52 -10.98
CA GLU A 92 -0.93 -0.70 -11.40
C GLU A 92 -0.97 0.62 -10.60
N ILE A 93 0.08 0.91 -9.83
CA ILE A 93 0.14 2.16 -9.07
C ILE A 93 0.51 3.29 -10.02
N TYR A 94 -0.43 4.22 -10.12
CA TYR A 94 -0.34 5.44 -10.89
C TYR A 94 -0.20 6.64 -9.96
N LEU A 95 0.90 7.38 -10.12
CA LEU A 95 1.04 8.71 -9.54
C LEU A 95 1.05 9.76 -10.65
N GLU A 96 0.50 10.92 -10.35
CA GLU A 96 0.65 12.10 -11.19
C GLU A 96 1.71 13.02 -10.58
N ALA A 97 2.73 13.38 -11.38
CA ALA A 97 3.70 14.40 -10.99
C ALA A 97 3.64 15.56 -11.96
N GLN A 98 3.54 16.78 -11.44
CA GLN A 98 3.69 17.98 -12.24
C GLN A 98 5.19 18.25 -12.47
N VAL A 99 5.59 18.35 -13.73
CA VAL A 99 6.98 18.61 -14.13
C VAL A 99 7.09 19.93 -14.87
N GLY A 100 7.95 20.81 -14.34
CA GLY A 100 8.13 22.17 -14.83
C GLY A 100 7.23 23.19 -14.10
N GLU A 101 7.45 24.47 -14.37
CA GLU A 101 6.74 25.58 -13.72
C GLU A 101 5.90 26.38 -14.73
N GLY A 102 4.82 26.98 -14.25
CA GLY A 102 3.99 27.90 -15.03
C GLY A 102 3.11 27.21 -16.09
N GLU A 103 2.80 27.93 -17.18
CA GLU A 103 1.88 27.46 -18.22
C GLU A 103 2.41 26.27 -19.04
N ASP A 104 3.72 25.98 -18.94
CA ASP A 104 4.39 24.86 -19.61
C ASP A 104 4.52 23.60 -18.72
N ALA A 105 3.96 23.63 -17.51
CA ALA A 105 3.99 22.49 -16.62
C ALA A 105 3.20 21.31 -17.21
N ALA A 106 3.85 20.15 -17.30
CA ALA A 106 3.24 18.92 -17.79
C ALA A 106 2.90 18.00 -16.62
N VAL A 107 1.71 17.41 -16.62
CA VAL A 107 1.38 16.30 -15.72
C VAL A 107 1.93 15.02 -16.34
N LEU A 108 2.74 14.29 -15.58
CA LEU A 108 3.23 12.98 -15.94
C LEU A 108 2.51 11.93 -15.11
N GLU A 109 1.90 10.97 -15.79
CA GLU A 109 1.46 9.72 -15.18
C GLU A 109 2.67 8.80 -15.02
N ILE A 110 2.84 8.25 -13.82
CA ILE A 110 3.99 7.43 -13.44
C ILE A 110 3.47 6.09 -12.94
N GLU A 111 3.89 5.03 -13.61
CA GLU A 111 3.63 3.67 -13.16
C GLU A 111 4.79 3.16 -12.31
N GLY A 112 4.52 2.56 -11.15
CA GLY A 112 5.55 1.99 -10.27
C GLY A 112 6.38 0.89 -10.95
N GLU A 113 5.80 0.17 -11.90
CA GLU A 113 6.47 -0.86 -12.72
C GLU A 113 7.48 -0.27 -13.72
N GLN A 114 7.42 1.03 -14.01
CA GLN A 114 8.39 1.72 -14.85
C GLN A 114 9.63 2.19 -14.08
N LEU A 115 9.64 2.03 -12.75
CA LEU A 115 10.77 2.36 -11.88
C LEU A 115 11.59 1.10 -11.56
N GLY A 116 12.89 1.28 -11.32
CA GLY A 116 13.79 0.22 -10.87
C GLY A 116 13.82 0.15 -9.35
N TRP A 117 13.97 -1.03 -8.78
CA TRP A 117 13.83 -1.21 -7.33
C TRP A 117 14.95 -2.07 -6.75
N GLN A 118 15.56 -1.62 -5.65
CA GLN A 118 16.56 -2.41 -4.92
C GLN A 118 16.29 -2.42 -3.41
N MET A 119 16.58 -3.56 -2.78
CA MET A 119 16.77 -3.67 -1.33
C MET A 119 18.27 -3.72 -1.03
N ARG A 120 18.78 -2.73 -0.29
CA ARG A 120 20.17 -2.65 0.17
C ARG A 120 20.23 -2.74 1.69
N GLY A 121 21.40 -3.11 2.23
CA GLY A 121 21.58 -3.33 3.67
C GLY A 121 20.95 -4.64 4.17
N ALA A 122 21.47 -5.19 5.27
CA ALA A 122 20.92 -6.40 5.86
C ALA A 122 21.26 -6.51 7.35
N ASP A 123 20.31 -6.14 8.20
CA ASP A 123 20.16 -6.63 9.59
C ASP A 123 18.71 -6.37 10.03
N GLY A 124 17.80 -7.29 9.74
CA GLY A 124 16.37 -7.19 10.09
C GLY A 124 15.56 -6.20 9.25
N VAL A 125 16.17 -5.10 8.79
CA VAL A 125 15.57 -4.06 7.93
C VAL A 125 16.36 -3.88 6.62
N VAL A 126 15.76 -3.21 5.63
CA VAL A 126 16.36 -2.86 4.34
C VAL A 126 16.27 -1.35 4.07
N ASP A 127 17.26 -0.83 3.38
CA ASP A 127 17.21 0.46 2.72
C ASP A 127 16.68 0.24 1.29
N LEU A 128 15.59 0.89 0.93
CA LEU A 128 15.03 0.81 -0.41
C LEU A 128 15.63 1.89 -1.29
N VAL A 129 15.96 1.50 -2.52
CA VAL A 129 16.46 2.43 -3.53
C VAL A 129 15.57 2.35 -4.76
N VAL A 130 14.99 3.49 -5.13
CA VAL A 130 14.15 3.66 -6.32
C VAL A 130 15.01 4.24 -7.45
N GLY A 131 15.28 3.41 -8.44
CA GLY A 131 15.97 3.77 -9.65
C GLY A 131 15.05 4.48 -10.64
N ILE A 132 15.33 5.73 -10.97
CA ILE A 132 14.60 6.55 -11.95
C ILE A 132 15.27 6.39 -13.33
N PRO A 133 14.62 5.75 -14.33
CA PRO A 133 15.18 5.62 -15.67
C PRO A 133 15.35 6.97 -16.37
N ALA A 134 16.09 6.97 -17.47
CA ALA A 134 16.17 8.16 -18.32
C ALA A 134 14.78 8.55 -18.84
N GLY A 135 14.38 9.81 -18.62
CA GLY A 135 13.07 10.27 -19.06
C GLY A 135 12.61 11.57 -18.40
N PRO A 136 11.33 11.94 -18.63
CA PRO A 136 10.73 13.17 -18.13
C PRO A 136 10.83 13.38 -16.61
N LEU A 137 10.87 12.30 -15.82
CA LEU A 137 10.98 12.34 -14.35
C LEU A 137 12.30 12.88 -13.84
N ARG A 138 13.38 12.77 -14.61
CA ARG A 138 14.67 13.37 -14.23
C ARG A 138 14.70 14.90 -14.28
N ARG A 139 13.65 15.51 -14.82
CA ARG A 139 13.49 16.97 -14.80
C ARG A 139 13.02 17.47 -13.44
N LEU A 140 12.49 16.58 -12.59
CA LEU A 140 12.18 16.88 -11.20
C LEU A 140 13.47 17.06 -10.40
N GLY A 141 13.40 17.92 -9.38
CA GLY A 141 14.43 18.10 -8.38
C GLY A 141 14.67 16.82 -7.56
N THR A 142 15.75 16.80 -6.79
CA THR A 142 16.03 15.66 -5.91
C THR A 142 14.94 15.50 -4.84
N GLU A 143 14.52 16.58 -4.19
CA GLU A 143 13.48 16.54 -3.14
C GLU A 143 12.14 16.00 -3.68
N GLU A 144 11.72 16.47 -4.86
CA GLU A 144 10.47 16.01 -5.50
C GLU A 144 10.54 14.51 -5.88
N ARG A 145 11.71 14.03 -6.30
CA ARG A 145 11.90 12.60 -6.60
C ARG A 145 11.92 11.74 -5.35
N GLU A 146 12.54 12.24 -4.28
CA GLU A 146 12.54 11.57 -2.97
C GLU A 146 11.11 11.50 -2.41
N GLU A 147 10.33 12.58 -2.50
CA GLU A 147 8.91 12.58 -2.11
C GLU A 147 8.08 11.58 -2.94
N LEU A 148 8.28 11.52 -4.26
CA LEU A 148 7.61 10.52 -5.11
C LEU A 148 8.00 9.09 -4.72
N ALA A 149 9.28 8.85 -4.44
CA ALA A 149 9.76 7.54 -4.02
C ALA A 149 9.18 7.15 -2.65
N ASP A 150 9.10 8.09 -1.72
CA ASP A 150 8.41 7.90 -0.45
C ASP A 150 6.94 7.58 -0.67
N ILE A 151 6.22 8.30 -1.53
CA ILE A 151 4.81 8.02 -1.83
C ILE A 151 4.64 6.63 -2.43
N PHE A 152 5.44 6.26 -3.42
CA PHE A 152 5.38 4.91 -3.97
C PHE A 152 5.66 3.86 -2.91
N VAL A 153 6.74 4.00 -2.13
CA VAL A 153 7.05 3.06 -1.04
C VAL A 153 5.92 3.02 -0.01
N MET A 154 5.30 4.15 0.33
CA MET A 154 4.21 4.21 1.30
C MET A 154 2.92 3.59 0.79
N GLY A 155 2.53 3.83 -0.47
CA GLY A 155 1.41 3.12 -1.10
C GLY A 155 1.73 1.63 -1.21
N GLU A 156 2.80 1.29 -1.94
CA GLU A 156 3.19 -0.09 -2.25
C GLU A 156 3.52 -0.96 -1.04
N LEU A 157 4.36 -0.45 -0.16
CA LEU A 157 4.95 -1.23 0.94
C LEU A 157 4.23 -0.90 2.26
N GLY A 158 3.63 0.28 2.39
CA GLY A 158 2.83 0.66 3.55
C GLY A 158 1.42 0.09 3.53
N GLU A 159 0.78 -0.02 2.37
CA GLU A 159 -0.49 -0.76 2.26
C GLU A 159 -0.28 -2.25 2.50
N ILE A 160 0.96 -2.72 2.50
CA ILE A 160 1.33 -4.13 2.54
C ILE A 160 2.11 -4.49 3.85
N ASN A 161 2.21 -3.55 4.80
CA ASN A 161 2.92 -3.67 6.08
C ASN A 161 4.41 -4.06 5.98
N LEU A 162 5.04 -3.76 4.85
CA LEU A 162 6.48 -3.96 4.65
C LEU A 162 7.32 -2.82 5.23
N LEU A 163 6.70 -1.66 5.51
CA LEU A 163 7.35 -0.51 6.12
C LEU A 163 8.10 -0.85 7.43
N ASP A 164 7.62 -1.83 8.21
CA ASP A 164 8.30 -2.27 9.43
C ASP A 164 9.68 -2.85 9.19
N TYR A 165 9.96 -3.27 7.96
CA TYR A 165 11.26 -3.78 7.54
C TYR A 165 12.01 -2.79 6.65
N VAL A 166 11.52 -1.56 6.49
CA VAL A 166 12.18 -0.50 5.72
C VAL A 166 12.80 0.51 6.67
N ASN A 167 14.11 0.74 6.54
CA ASN A 167 14.86 1.70 7.35
C ASN A 167 14.94 3.08 6.68
N SER A 168 15.14 3.11 5.37
CA SER A 168 15.21 4.34 4.60
C SER A 168 14.78 4.11 3.15
N VAL A 169 14.42 5.20 2.47
CA VAL A 169 14.11 5.24 1.04
C VAL A 169 15.03 6.29 0.41
N SER A 170 15.58 5.98 -0.76
CA SER A 170 16.39 6.92 -1.53
C SER A 170 16.20 6.70 -3.03
N VAL A 171 16.66 7.67 -3.83
CA VAL A 171 16.53 7.65 -5.29
C VAL A 171 17.88 7.64 -5.99
N GLU A 172 17.97 6.92 -7.11
CA GLU A 172 19.15 6.91 -7.98
C GLU A 172 18.75 7.02 -9.45
N ASP A 173 19.59 7.66 -10.27
CA ASP A 173 19.40 7.69 -11.71
C ASP A 173 19.99 6.42 -12.36
N ILE A 174 19.15 5.67 -13.09
CA ILE A 174 19.54 4.40 -13.74
C ILE A 174 19.39 4.47 -15.26
N GLU A 175 20.22 3.78 -16.05
CA GLU A 175 20.08 3.86 -17.51
C GLU A 175 18.73 3.31 -18.00
N ALA A 176 18.35 2.12 -17.51
CA ALA A 176 17.09 1.44 -17.78
C ALA A 176 16.83 0.36 -16.71
N LEU A 177 15.62 -0.19 -16.69
CA LEU A 177 15.33 -1.40 -15.92
C LEU A 177 16.22 -2.56 -16.36
N SER A 178 16.63 -3.40 -15.41
CA SER A 178 17.54 -4.51 -15.64
C SER A 178 17.38 -5.59 -14.57
N GLU A 179 18.18 -6.65 -14.64
CA GLU A 179 18.22 -7.64 -13.55
C GLU A 179 18.71 -7.03 -12.22
N GLU A 180 19.59 -6.02 -12.29
CA GLU A 180 20.07 -5.29 -11.11
C GLU A 180 19.06 -4.23 -10.65
N TRP A 181 18.24 -3.72 -11.56
CA TRP A 181 17.17 -2.76 -11.29
C TRP A 181 15.81 -3.34 -11.70
N PRO A 182 15.33 -4.34 -10.95
CA PRO A 182 14.11 -5.04 -11.27
C PRO A 182 12.88 -4.15 -11.08
N SER A 183 11.76 -4.58 -11.67
CA SER A 183 10.47 -3.92 -11.48
C SER A 183 9.90 -4.16 -10.08
N LEU A 184 8.83 -3.44 -9.75
CA LEU A 184 8.16 -3.47 -8.46
C LEU A 184 7.56 -4.83 -8.12
N THR A 185 6.91 -5.49 -9.08
CA THR A 185 6.45 -6.88 -8.95
C THR A 185 7.59 -7.82 -8.54
N THR A 186 8.79 -7.60 -9.08
CA THR A 186 9.95 -8.45 -8.74
C THR A 186 10.49 -8.11 -7.35
N LEU A 187 10.53 -6.83 -6.96
CA LEU A 187 10.83 -6.41 -5.59
C LEU A 187 9.88 -7.07 -4.59
N ARG A 188 8.57 -6.96 -4.81
CA ARG A 188 7.51 -7.54 -3.98
C ARG A 188 7.77 -9.03 -3.72
N ARG A 189 8.08 -9.81 -4.77
CA ARG A 189 8.43 -11.24 -4.64
C ARG A 189 9.71 -11.48 -3.83
N ALA A 190 10.75 -10.70 -4.07
CA ALA A 190 12.02 -10.81 -3.36
C ALA A 190 11.87 -10.46 -1.88
N PHE A 191 11.02 -9.47 -1.57
CA PHE A 191 10.73 -9.04 -0.21
C PHE A 191 10.04 -10.16 0.58
N VAL A 192 8.99 -10.77 0.01
CA VAL A 192 8.28 -11.91 0.63
C VAL A 192 9.22 -13.08 0.93
N ALA A 193 10.13 -13.38 0.00
CA ALA A 193 11.12 -14.44 0.20
C ALA A 193 12.09 -14.13 1.35
N ARG A 194 12.39 -12.85 1.58
CA ARG A 194 13.32 -12.38 2.62
C ARG A 194 12.66 -12.26 3.99
N TYR A 195 11.40 -11.84 4.02
CA TYR A 195 10.61 -11.60 5.23
C TYR A 195 9.39 -12.51 5.22
N PRO A 196 9.57 -13.83 5.39
CA PRO A 196 8.46 -14.76 5.30
C PRO A 196 7.39 -14.45 6.35
N ASP A 197 7.74 -13.92 7.52
CA ASP A 197 6.78 -13.66 8.59
C ASP A 197 6.08 -12.29 8.51
N CYS A 198 6.33 -11.50 7.45
CA CYS A 198 5.59 -10.25 7.26
C CYS A 198 4.15 -10.53 6.78
N ALA A 199 3.21 -9.65 7.11
CA ALA A 199 1.80 -9.80 6.71
C ALA A 199 1.63 -9.97 5.19
N TYR A 200 2.48 -9.32 4.40
CA TYR A 200 2.49 -9.52 2.95
C TYR A 200 2.89 -10.91 2.49
N ALA A 201 3.87 -11.52 3.16
CA ALA A 201 4.34 -12.84 2.82
C ALA A 201 3.32 -13.92 3.21
N GLU A 202 2.51 -13.66 4.24
CA GLU A 202 1.32 -14.45 4.56
C GLU A 202 0.25 -14.29 3.46
N TRP A 203 -0.07 -13.05 3.06
CA TRP A 203 -0.99 -12.76 1.96
C TRP A 203 -0.56 -13.42 0.63
N MET A 204 0.69 -13.24 0.20
CA MET A 204 1.24 -13.85 -1.03
C MET A 204 1.36 -15.38 -0.98
N ARG A 205 1.28 -16.00 0.21
CA ARG A 205 1.25 -17.46 0.34
C ARG A 205 -0.17 -17.98 0.13
N TRP A 206 -1.17 -17.31 0.70
CA TRP A 206 -2.57 -17.64 0.43
C TRP A 206 -2.94 -17.42 -1.04
N SER A 207 -2.40 -16.39 -1.68
CA SER A 207 -2.62 -16.08 -3.10
C SER A 207 -2.08 -17.08 -4.11
N ARG A 208 -1.26 -18.04 -3.66
CA ARG A 208 -0.58 -19.04 -4.51
C ARG A 208 -1.02 -20.47 -4.23
N GLU A 209 -1.93 -20.69 -3.29
CA GLU A 209 -2.44 -22.02 -2.94
C GLU A 209 -3.65 -22.49 -3.78
N GLU A 210 -3.99 -21.77 -4.87
CA GLU A 210 -4.94 -22.22 -5.91
C GLU A 210 -4.28 -22.57 -7.26
#